data_AF-A0A2V8GF66-F1
#
_entry.id   AF-A0A2V8GF66-F1
#
_cell.length_a   1.000
_cell.length_b   1.000
_cell.length_c   1.000
_cell.angle_alpha   90.00
_cell.angle_beta   90.00
_cell.angle_gamma   90.00
#
_symmetry.space_group_name_H-M   'P 1'
#
loop_
_entity.id
_entity.type
_entity.pdbx_description
1 polymer ?
#
loop_
_entity_poly.entity_id
_entity_poly.type
_entity_poly.pdbx_seq_one_letter_code
_entity_poly.pdbx_strand_id
1 'polypeptide(L)'
;MVVGGLPSLQNAGSTRFQGFEIAADARAPRGVIGRATYSFHDGTFVDFVQQFGGTNTQLAGKRFEMSARHLFSAGLIVAPSTGVVGDVIVKYTGDRYLNKRNTALASPFTTVDIGVGYRLERWELRLDGRNLGDARDPISESELGDAQYYRLPARRVDVTAGLRF
;
A
#
# COMPACT_ATOMS: atom_id res chain seq x y z
N MET A 1 -22.02 -12.77 -10.24
CA MET A 1 -23.47 -12.80 -10.54
C MET A 1 -24.21 -13.27 -9.28
N VAL A 2 -25.52 -13.05 -9.16
CA VAL A 2 -26.37 -13.77 -8.20
C VAL A 2 -27.36 -14.55 -9.03
N VAL A 3 -27.31 -15.87 -8.96
CA VAL A 3 -28.34 -16.74 -9.56
C VAL A 3 -29.14 -17.27 -8.38
N GLY A 4 -30.40 -16.83 -8.24
CA GLY A 4 -31.32 -17.31 -7.20
C GLY A 4 -30.98 -16.87 -5.76
N GLY A 5 -30.39 -15.68 -5.56
CA GLY A 5 -30.08 -15.17 -4.21
C GLY A 5 -28.79 -15.72 -3.60
N LEU A 6 -28.01 -16.52 -4.35
CA LEU A 6 -26.71 -17.04 -3.92
C LEU A 6 -25.58 -16.39 -4.71
N PRO A 7 -24.43 -16.05 -4.07
CA PRO A 7 -23.26 -15.52 -4.75
C PRO A 7 -22.81 -16.52 -5.83
N SER A 8 -22.85 -16.09 -7.09
CA SER A 8 -22.36 -16.83 -8.23
C SER A 8 -20.95 -16.34 -8.55
N LEU A 9 -20.02 -17.29 -8.52
CA LEU A 9 -18.68 -17.13 -9.07
C LEU A 9 -18.83 -16.84 -10.56
N GLN A 10 -18.42 -15.66 -10.98
CA GLN A 10 -18.38 -15.27 -12.38
C GLN A 10 -16.92 -15.32 -12.80
N ASN A 11 -16.62 -16.19 -13.76
CA ASN A 11 -15.27 -16.31 -14.30
C ASN A 11 -14.94 -14.98 -14.99
N ALA A 12 -13.79 -14.37 -14.68
CA ALA A 12 -13.41 -13.05 -15.18
C ALA A 12 -13.03 -13.05 -16.68
N GLY A 13 -13.42 -14.10 -17.42
CA GLY A 13 -12.98 -14.40 -18.77
C GLY A 13 -11.46 -14.55 -18.81
N SER A 14 -10.75 -13.46 -19.10
CA SER A 14 -9.30 -13.42 -19.12
C SER A 14 -8.76 -12.07 -18.61
N THR A 15 -7.63 -12.13 -17.91
CA THR A 15 -6.90 -10.98 -17.36
C THR A 15 -5.44 -11.02 -17.77
N ARG A 16 -4.83 -9.86 -18.02
CA ARG A 16 -3.40 -9.72 -18.31
C ARG A 16 -2.72 -8.92 -17.22
N PHE A 17 -1.61 -9.46 -16.70
CA PHE A 17 -0.74 -8.78 -15.76
C PHE A 17 0.65 -8.66 -16.36
N GLN A 18 1.17 -7.44 -16.44
CA GLN A 18 2.52 -7.17 -16.90
C GLN A 18 3.17 -6.18 -15.93
N GLY A 19 4.46 -6.31 -15.67
CA GLY A 19 5.11 -5.44 -14.71
C GLY A 19 6.57 -5.82 -14.49
N PHE A 20 7.24 -4.99 -13.71
CA PHE A 20 8.59 -5.25 -13.22
C PHE A 20 8.76 -4.68 -11.83
N GLU A 21 9.69 -5.25 -11.08
CA GLU A 21 10.02 -4.81 -9.74
C GLU A 21 11.53 -4.65 -9.63
N ILE A 22 11.95 -3.59 -8.93
CA ILE A 22 13.34 -3.29 -8.65
C ILE A 22 13.46 -3.12 -7.14
N ALA A 23 14.46 -3.77 -6.56
CA ALA A 23 14.83 -3.63 -5.16
C ALA A 23 16.32 -3.35 -5.04
N ALA A 24 16.67 -2.45 -4.13
CA ALA A 24 18.03 -2.11 -3.78
C ALA A 24 18.20 -2.11 -2.25
N ASP A 25 19.27 -2.73 -1.79
CA ASP A 25 19.63 -2.83 -0.39
C ASP A 25 21.11 -2.45 -0.21
N ALA A 26 21.38 -1.58 0.75
CA ALA A 26 22.73 -1.15 1.11
C ALA A 26 22.94 -1.22 2.61
N ARG A 27 24.14 -1.62 3.03
CA ARG A 27 24.56 -1.63 4.43
C ARG A 27 25.87 -0.89 4.55
N ALA A 28 25.94 -0.01 5.55
CA ALA A 28 27.14 0.73 5.90
C ALA A 28 27.55 0.41 7.35
N PRO A 29 28.79 0.73 7.74
CA PRO A 29 29.25 0.55 9.11
C PRO A 29 28.34 1.25 10.14
N ARG A 30 28.47 0.86 11.40
CA ARG A 30 27.69 1.41 12.54
C ARG A 30 26.17 1.17 12.43
N GLY A 31 25.77 0.11 11.73
CA GLY A 31 24.37 -0.33 11.70
C GLY A 31 23.46 0.54 10.84
N VAL A 32 24.01 1.20 9.81
CA VAL A 32 23.22 1.99 8.86
C VAL A 32 22.76 1.09 7.71
N ILE A 33 21.45 1.08 7.44
CA ILE A 33 20.83 0.25 6.41
C ILE A 33 19.95 1.14 5.53
N GLY A 34 20.14 1.07 4.22
CA GLY A 34 19.27 1.69 3.24
C GLY A 34 18.53 0.63 2.43
N ARG A 35 17.24 0.84 2.18
CA ARG A 35 16.44 0.01 1.29
C ARG A 35 15.59 0.90 0.38
N ALA A 36 15.48 0.53 -0.89
CA ALA A 36 14.53 1.12 -1.82
C ALA A 36 13.88 0.03 -2.67
N THR A 37 12.58 0.16 -2.91
CA THR A 37 11.82 -0.70 -3.81
C THR A 37 10.95 0.14 -4.72
N TYR A 38 10.80 -0.32 -5.96
CA TYR A 38 9.90 0.24 -6.94
C TYR A 38 9.22 -0.89 -7.69
N SER A 39 7.89 -0.85 -7.77
CA SER A 39 7.10 -1.79 -8.56
C SER A 39 6.30 -1.01 -9.60
N PHE A 40 6.39 -1.47 -10.85
CA PHE A 40 5.48 -1.08 -11.91
C PHE A 40 4.60 -2.27 -12.27
N HIS A 41 3.28 -2.08 -12.24
CA HIS A 41 2.34 -3.12 -12.68
C HIS A 41 1.21 -2.54 -13.52
N ASP A 42 0.95 -3.19 -14.64
CA ASP A 42 -0.15 -2.90 -15.55
C ASP A 42 -1.02 -4.15 -15.67
N GLY A 43 -1.99 -4.23 -14.77
CA GLY A 43 -3.03 -5.25 -14.77
C GLY A 43 -4.27 -4.76 -15.49
N THR A 44 -4.74 -5.49 -16.50
CA THR A 44 -5.95 -5.15 -17.27
C THR A 44 -6.84 -6.36 -17.52
N PHE A 45 -8.14 -6.13 -17.64
CA PHE A 45 -9.07 -7.13 -18.16
C PHE A 45 -8.83 -7.31 -19.67
N VAL A 46 -8.80 -8.55 -20.14
CA VAL A 46 -8.66 -8.87 -21.57
C VAL A 46 -10.04 -9.06 -22.19
N ASP A 47 -10.89 -9.85 -21.55
CA ASP A 47 -12.30 -10.01 -21.91
C ASP A 47 -13.07 -10.27 -20.63
N PHE A 48 -13.92 -9.31 -20.23
CA PHE A 48 -14.72 -9.44 -19.03
C PHE A 48 -15.99 -8.59 -19.11
N VAL A 49 -17.15 -9.25 -19.20
CA VAL A 49 -18.45 -8.59 -19.16
C VAL A 49 -19.03 -8.65 -17.76
N GLN A 50 -19.33 -7.49 -17.19
CA GLN A 50 -19.99 -7.37 -15.89
C GLN A 50 -21.23 -6.48 -15.99
N GLN A 51 -22.30 -6.87 -15.30
CA GLN A 51 -23.51 -6.07 -15.21
C GLN A 51 -23.35 -4.95 -14.18
N PHE A 52 -23.71 -3.72 -14.55
CA PHE A 52 -23.81 -2.57 -13.66
C PHE A 52 -25.18 -1.93 -13.83
N GLY A 53 -26.00 -1.88 -12.76
CA GLY A 53 -27.33 -1.25 -12.81
C GLY A 53 -28.24 -1.82 -13.89
N GLY A 54 -28.19 -3.14 -14.13
CA GLY A 54 -28.96 -3.83 -15.18
C GLY A 54 -28.27 -3.89 -16.55
N THR A 55 -27.22 -3.09 -16.79
CA THR A 55 -26.54 -3.02 -18.09
C THR A 55 -25.27 -3.85 -18.12
N ASN A 56 -25.19 -4.81 -19.04
CA ASN A 56 -23.95 -5.55 -19.32
C ASN A 56 -22.90 -4.62 -19.92
N THR A 57 -21.75 -4.51 -19.26
CA THR A 57 -20.64 -3.64 -19.65
C THR A 57 -19.39 -4.48 -19.89
N GLN A 58 -18.79 -4.35 -21.06
CA GLN A 58 -17.49 -4.94 -21.37
C GLN A 58 -16.37 -4.12 -20.72
N LEU A 59 -15.45 -4.78 -20.04
CA LEU A 59 -14.34 -4.19 -19.28
C LEU A 59 -12.97 -4.41 -19.92
N ALA A 60 -12.89 -5.05 -21.08
CA ALA A 60 -11.65 -5.21 -21.85
C ALA A 60 -10.84 -3.89 -21.92
N GLY A 61 -9.55 -3.97 -21.62
CA GLY A 61 -8.61 -2.84 -21.58
C GLY A 61 -8.67 -1.99 -20.31
N LYS A 62 -9.66 -2.19 -19.42
CA LYS A 62 -9.74 -1.48 -18.14
C LYS A 62 -8.73 -2.05 -17.14
N ARG A 63 -8.09 -1.16 -16.38
CA ARG A 63 -7.22 -1.50 -15.26
C ARG A 63 -8.05 -2.08 -14.11
N PHE A 64 -7.42 -2.94 -13.32
CA PHE A 64 -8.00 -3.35 -12.04
C PHE A 64 -8.17 -2.15 -11.12
N GLU A 65 -9.34 -2.08 -10.50
CA GLU A 65 -9.62 -1.19 -9.40
C GLU A 65 -8.65 -1.43 -8.24
N MET A 66 -8.38 -0.36 -7.49
CA MET A 66 -7.45 -0.32 -6.36
C MET A 66 -6.00 -0.72 -6.68
N SER A 67 -5.67 -0.94 -7.95
CA SER A 67 -4.34 -1.33 -8.41
C SER A 67 -3.55 -0.13 -8.93
N ALA A 68 -2.65 0.38 -8.09
CA ALA A 68 -1.85 1.57 -8.39
C ALA A 68 -0.62 1.25 -9.24
N ARG A 69 -0.53 1.72 -10.50
CA ARG A 69 0.53 1.32 -11.45
C ARG A 69 1.96 1.46 -10.95
N HIS A 70 2.20 2.43 -10.07
CA HIS A 70 3.51 2.74 -9.54
C HIS A 70 3.45 2.65 -8.02
N LEU A 71 4.31 1.81 -7.45
CA LEU A 71 4.53 1.74 -6.01
C LEU A 71 6.01 2.00 -5.75
N PHE A 72 6.31 2.82 -4.75
CA PHE A 72 7.68 3.07 -4.33
C PHE A 72 7.76 3.07 -2.81
N SER A 73 8.84 2.51 -2.27
CA SER A 73 9.16 2.61 -0.85
C SER A 73 10.65 2.79 -0.69
N ALA A 74 11.09 3.78 0.09
CA ALA A 74 12.48 3.93 0.47
C ALA A 74 12.61 4.17 1.96
N GLY A 75 13.65 3.62 2.57
CA GLY A 75 13.91 3.78 3.98
C GLY A 75 15.39 3.83 4.31
N LEU A 76 15.72 4.62 5.32
CA LEU A 76 17.01 4.65 5.97
C LEU A 76 16.81 4.27 7.43
N ILE A 77 17.63 3.35 7.93
CA ILE A 77 17.57 2.84 9.30
C ILE A 77 18.96 2.98 9.90
N VAL A 78 19.03 3.47 11.13
CA VAL A 78 20.22 3.51 11.98
C VAL A 78 19.93 2.65 13.21
N ALA A 79 20.63 1.52 13.31
CA ALA A 79 20.36 0.52 14.35
C ALA A 79 21.67 -0.02 14.97
N PRO A 80 22.47 0.81 15.65
CA PRO A 80 23.65 0.35 16.38
C PRO A 80 23.28 -0.59 17.54
N SER A 81 24.26 -1.30 18.11
CA SER A 81 24.04 -2.20 19.26
C SER A 81 23.60 -1.47 20.53
N THR A 82 24.09 -0.23 20.72
CA THR A 82 23.72 0.73 21.77
C THR A 82 23.77 2.15 21.22
N GLY A 83 23.10 3.11 21.88
CA GLY A 83 23.02 4.51 21.50
C GLY A 83 21.75 4.86 20.72
N VAL A 84 21.82 5.88 19.89
CA VAL A 84 20.66 6.38 19.13
C VAL A 84 20.27 5.39 18.04
N VAL A 85 18.98 5.08 17.99
CA VAL A 85 18.36 4.30 16.92
C VAL A 85 17.30 5.13 16.23
N GLY A 86 17.03 4.83 14.98
CA GLY A 86 15.95 5.51 14.27
C GLY A 86 15.81 5.07 12.84
N ASP A 87 14.74 5.55 12.22
CA ASP A 87 14.40 5.26 10.85
C ASP A 87 13.55 6.37 10.23
N VAL A 88 13.65 6.49 8.92
CA VAL A 88 12.75 7.30 8.10
C VAL A 88 12.34 6.43 6.93
N ILE A 89 11.04 6.30 6.71
CA ILE A 89 10.47 5.49 5.63
C ILE A 89 9.47 6.35 4.85
N VAL A 90 9.67 6.44 3.55
CA VAL A 90 8.79 7.11 2.60
C VAL A 90 8.14 6.06 1.71
N LYS A 91 6.82 6.12 1.56
CA LYS A 91 6.07 5.24 0.65
C LYS A 91 5.21 6.09 -0.26
N TYR A 92 5.20 5.76 -1.54
CA TYR A 92 4.38 6.41 -2.55
C TYR A 92 3.48 5.36 -3.21
N THR A 93 2.20 5.71 -3.31
CA THR A 93 1.20 4.94 -4.04
C THR A 93 0.70 5.78 -5.20
N GLY A 94 0.85 5.26 -6.41
CA GLY A 94 0.41 5.90 -7.65
C GLY A 94 -1.11 6.02 -7.76
N ASP A 95 -1.53 6.60 -8.87
CA ASP A 95 -2.95 6.68 -9.20
C ASP A 95 -3.57 5.28 -9.34
N ARG A 96 -4.84 5.17 -8.97
CA ARG A 96 -5.61 3.93 -9.11
C ARG A 96 -7.06 4.24 -9.33
N TYR A 97 -7.73 3.43 -10.14
CA TYR A 97 -9.17 3.55 -10.27
C TYR A 97 -9.85 2.95 -9.05
N LEU A 98 -10.85 3.63 -8.52
CA LEU A 98 -11.68 3.12 -7.43
C LEU A 98 -12.77 2.17 -7.94
N ASN A 99 -12.96 2.08 -9.26
CA ASN A 99 -13.99 1.22 -9.85
C ASN A 99 -13.51 0.50 -11.13
N LYS A 100 -14.14 -0.65 -11.39
CA LYS A 100 -13.91 -1.48 -12.58
C LYS A 100 -14.11 -0.75 -13.92
N ARG A 101 -15.04 0.20 -13.95
CA ARG A 101 -15.35 1.01 -15.15
C ARG A 101 -14.24 2.00 -15.50
N ASN A 102 -13.29 2.20 -14.58
CA ASN A 102 -12.22 3.19 -14.63
C ASN A 102 -12.75 4.61 -14.90
N THR A 103 -13.77 5.01 -14.16
CA THR A 103 -14.34 6.37 -14.21
C THR A 103 -14.09 7.18 -12.95
N ALA A 104 -13.65 6.52 -11.87
CA ALA A 104 -13.30 7.17 -10.61
C ALA A 104 -11.79 7.01 -10.36
N LEU A 105 -10.97 7.94 -10.85
CA LEU A 105 -9.52 7.94 -10.62
C LEU A 105 -9.23 8.56 -9.25
N ALA A 106 -8.57 7.82 -8.37
CA ALA A 106 -7.98 8.36 -7.16
C ALA A 106 -6.57 8.87 -7.43
N SER A 107 -6.30 10.07 -6.92
CA SER A 107 -4.98 10.68 -6.97
C SER A 107 -3.92 9.83 -6.25
N PRO A 108 -2.65 9.94 -6.66
CA PRO A 108 -1.55 9.34 -5.92
C PRO A 108 -1.37 10.00 -4.55
N PHE A 109 -0.74 9.30 -3.63
CA PHE A 109 -0.42 9.82 -2.29
C PHE A 109 0.89 9.27 -1.77
N THR A 110 1.45 9.99 -0.79
CA THR A 110 2.72 9.65 -0.13
C THR A 110 2.51 9.61 1.38
N THR A 111 3.10 8.64 2.04
CA THR A 111 3.17 8.56 3.51
C THR A 111 4.62 8.62 3.96
N VAL A 112 4.86 9.33 5.06
CA VAL A 112 6.17 9.37 5.72
C VAL A 112 6.01 8.83 7.13
N ASP A 113 6.84 7.85 7.47
CA ASP A 113 6.97 7.27 8.81
C ASP A 113 8.36 7.65 9.34
N ILE A 114 8.46 8.03 10.61
CA ILE A 114 9.73 8.37 11.28
C ILE A 114 9.74 7.71 12.66
N GLY A 115 10.81 6.99 12.98
CA GLY A 115 11.08 6.42 14.28
C GLY A 115 12.37 6.98 14.88
N VAL A 116 12.36 7.29 16.18
CA VAL A 116 13.57 7.68 16.91
C VAL A 116 13.55 7.06 18.30
N GLY A 117 14.71 6.64 18.77
CA GLY A 117 14.83 6.04 20.08
C GLY A 117 16.25 6.01 20.62
N TYR A 118 16.37 5.50 21.83
CA TYR A 118 17.64 5.27 22.50
C TYR A 118 17.71 3.86 23.03
N ARG A 119 18.81 3.19 22.71
CA ARG A 119 19.09 1.79 22.99
C ARG A 119 20.21 1.68 24.01
N LEU A 120 19.87 1.17 25.18
CA LEU A 120 20.80 0.73 26.21
C LEU A 120 21.07 -0.78 26.05
N GLU A 121 21.93 -1.33 26.89
CA GLU A 121 22.27 -2.76 26.86
C GLU A 121 21.03 -3.66 27.01
N ARG A 122 20.15 -3.33 27.95
CA ARG A 122 18.96 -4.13 28.30
C ARG A 122 17.63 -3.47 27.97
N TRP A 123 17.63 -2.23 27.53
CA TRP A 123 16.41 -1.44 27.34
C TRP A 123 16.45 -0.67 26.03
N GLU A 124 15.30 -0.50 25.40
CA GLU A 124 15.12 0.43 24.30
C GLU A 124 13.84 1.23 24.52
N LEU A 125 13.94 2.56 24.41
CA LEU A 125 12.81 3.47 24.41
C LEU A 125 12.71 4.11 23.02
N ARG A 126 11.50 4.14 22.46
CA ARG A 126 11.22 4.68 21.13
C ARG A 126 9.98 5.56 21.10
N LEU A 127 10.01 6.50 20.17
CA LEU A 127 8.88 7.27 19.69
C LEU A 127 8.75 7.02 18.18
N ASP A 128 7.62 6.51 17.73
CA ASP A 128 7.37 6.14 16.35
C ASP A 128 6.16 6.91 15.81
N GLY A 129 6.39 7.70 14.77
CA GLY A 129 5.39 8.44 14.03
C GLY A 129 5.05 7.75 12.72
N ARG A 130 3.77 7.48 12.47
CA ARG A 130 3.25 6.83 11.26
C ARG A 130 2.36 7.79 10.49
N ASN A 131 2.47 7.77 9.17
CA ASN A 131 1.71 8.63 8.26
C ASN A 131 1.71 10.10 8.74
N LEU A 132 2.90 10.67 8.94
CA LEU A 132 3.06 12.01 9.52
C LEU A 132 2.48 13.14 8.65
N GLY A 133 2.36 12.90 7.34
CA GLY A 133 1.64 13.77 6.41
C GLY A 133 0.11 13.66 6.51
N ASP A 134 -0.40 12.68 7.25
CA ASP A 134 -1.83 12.43 7.48
C ASP A 134 -2.61 12.26 6.19
N ALA A 135 -2.02 11.55 5.24
CA ALA A 135 -2.73 11.11 4.04
C ALA A 135 -3.94 10.27 4.45
N ARG A 136 -5.09 10.46 3.82
CA ARG A 136 -6.33 9.76 4.16
C ARG A 136 -6.97 9.15 2.92
N ASP A 137 -6.15 8.67 1.99
CA ASP A 137 -6.60 8.15 0.71
C ASP A 137 -7.31 6.79 0.84
N PRO A 138 -8.21 6.42 -0.08
CA PRO A 138 -8.85 5.10 -0.11
C PRO A 138 -7.83 3.96 -0.31
N ILE A 139 -7.75 2.98 0.58
CA ILE A 139 -6.75 1.89 0.49
C ILE A 139 -7.35 0.53 0.14
N SER A 140 -8.64 0.33 0.39
CA SER A 140 -9.37 -0.86 -0.04
C SER A 140 -10.85 -0.55 -0.23
N GLU A 141 -11.51 -1.34 -1.06
CA GLU A 141 -12.98 -1.39 -1.10
C GLU A 141 -13.52 -1.94 0.22
N SER A 142 -14.65 -1.42 0.65
CA SER A 142 -15.36 -1.90 1.83
C SER A 142 -16.34 -3.00 1.45
N GLU A 143 -16.42 -4.03 2.27
CA GLU A 143 -17.44 -5.07 2.20
C GLU A 143 -18.85 -4.60 2.59
N LEU A 144 -18.97 -3.39 3.16
CA LEU A 144 -20.23 -2.86 3.70
C LEU A 144 -21.16 -2.29 2.63
N GLY A 145 -20.65 -2.02 1.41
CA GLY A 145 -21.49 -1.57 0.31
C GLY A 145 -20.72 -1.12 -0.92
N ASP A 146 -21.42 -1.09 -2.05
CA ASP A 146 -20.87 -0.63 -3.32
C ASP A 146 -20.35 0.81 -3.21
N ALA A 147 -19.16 1.05 -3.78
CA ALA A 147 -18.48 2.36 -3.79
C ALA A 147 -18.19 2.94 -2.39
N GLN A 148 -18.10 2.08 -1.36
CA GLN A 148 -17.55 2.45 -0.06
C GLN A 148 -16.10 1.97 0.03
N TYR A 149 -15.25 2.77 0.68
CA TYR A 149 -13.81 2.49 0.77
C TYR A 149 -13.28 2.73 2.17
N TYR A 150 -12.42 1.82 2.63
CA TYR A 150 -11.61 2.10 3.81
C TYR A 150 -10.52 3.09 3.45
N ARG A 151 -10.36 4.09 4.29
CA ARG A 151 -9.33 5.11 4.15
C ARG A 151 -8.09 4.70 4.94
N LEU A 152 -6.93 5.15 4.48
CA LEU A 152 -5.69 5.03 5.23
C LEU A 152 -5.91 5.54 6.67
N PRO A 153 -5.40 4.84 7.70
CA PRO A 153 -5.43 5.33 9.07
C PRO A 153 -4.81 6.72 9.18
N ALA A 154 -5.32 7.52 10.12
CA ALA A 154 -4.79 8.84 10.41
C ALA A 154 -3.32 8.78 10.82
N ARG A 155 -2.68 9.95 10.87
CA ARG A 155 -1.41 10.10 11.59
C ARG A 155 -1.50 9.45 12.97
N ARG A 156 -0.47 8.69 13.35
CA ARG A 156 -0.40 8.01 14.64
C ARG A 156 0.99 8.20 15.23
N VAL A 157 1.04 8.33 16.55
CA VAL A 157 2.30 8.41 17.31
C VAL A 157 2.22 7.39 18.43
N ASP A 158 3.25 6.55 18.52
CA ASP A 158 3.36 5.49 19.50
C ASP A 158 4.64 5.67 20.33
N VAL A 159 4.56 5.35 21.61
CA VAL A 159 5.73 5.26 22.51
C VAL A 159 5.90 3.82 22.93
N THR A 160 7.10 3.28 22.75
CA THR A 160 7.41 1.89 23.08
C THR A 160 8.62 1.83 24.00
N ALA A 161 8.50 1.09 25.11
CA ALA A 161 9.64 0.70 25.95
C ALA A 161 9.74 -0.83 25.97
N GLY A 162 10.93 -1.37 25.69
CA GLY A 162 11.15 -2.82 25.61
C GLY A 162 12.42 -3.26 26.32
N LEU A 163 12.38 -4.47 26.90
CA LEU A 163 13.55 -5.14 27.45
C LEU A 163 14.22 -5.99 26.35
N ARG A 164 15.56 -6.01 26.31
CA ARG A 164 16.38 -6.79 25.37
C ARG A 164 17.12 -7.88 26.15
N PHE A 165 17.04 -9.13 25.68
CA PHE A 165 17.69 -10.31 26.25
C PHE A 165 18.80 -10.80 25.34
#